data_AF-A0A2H9T237-F1
#
_entry.id   AF-A0A2H9T237-F1
#
_cell.length_a   1.000
_cell.length_b   1.000
_cell.length_c   1.000
_cell.angle_alpha   90.00
_cell.angle_beta   90.00
_cell.angle_gamma   90.00
#
_symmetry.space_group_name_H-M   'P 1'
#
loop_
_entity.id
_entity.type
_entity.pdbx_description
1 polymer ?
#
loop_
_entity_poly.entity_id
_entity_poly.type
_entity_poly.pdbx_seq_one_letter_code
_entity_poly.pdbx_strand_id
1 'polypeptide(L)'
;MNITSDNQRQTDTNNPKKRKTCSQIDLPYVLTNDEFERADERAKNIRVPHDFGLKPSPFISKHRGALKQIATHGILKYCLRGCLSEDCRSTLLVLLDSISQICSEFVSIDDLDEMECELNRALALLKRDFPLSRQNITTHVLHHIVNGIRHYGPVYGTWMYNLKDLIHGYVKEFLINVTQKQQ
;
A
#
# COMPACT_ATOMS: atom_id res chain seq x y z
N MET A 1 -19.76 77.59 16.12
CA MET A 1 -19.49 76.71 14.97
C MET A 1 -19.30 75.31 15.51
N ASN A 2 -20.33 74.47 15.46
CA ASN A 2 -20.25 73.04 15.74
C ASN A 2 -20.10 72.32 14.41
N ILE A 3 -19.25 71.29 14.35
CA ILE A 3 -19.55 69.96 13.78
C ILE A 3 -18.56 68.96 14.38
N THR A 4 -19.14 67.88 14.88
CA THR A 4 -18.58 66.66 15.46
C THR A 4 -18.28 65.64 14.35
N SER A 5 -17.46 64.64 14.67
CA SER A 5 -17.39 63.31 14.04
C SER A 5 -16.68 63.27 12.66
N ASP A 6 -16.00 62.22 12.20
CA ASP A 6 -16.18 60.80 12.45
C ASP A 6 -14.90 59.99 12.19
N ASN A 7 -14.78 58.93 12.97
CA ASN A 7 -13.77 57.90 12.92
C ASN A 7 -14.20 56.84 11.90
N GLN A 8 -13.53 56.69 10.75
CA GLN A 8 -13.72 55.52 9.88
C GLN A 8 -12.40 54.90 9.46
N ARG A 9 -12.05 53.86 10.23
CA ARG A 9 -11.11 52.79 9.91
C ARG A 9 -11.58 52.09 8.64
N GLN A 10 -10.87 52.27 7.52
CA GLN A 10 -11.08 51.48 6.31
C GLN A 10 -10.80 50.01 6.65
N THR A 11 -11.83 49.17 6.48
CA THR A 11 -11.69 47.73 6.53
C THR A 11 -11.33 47.26 5.13
N ASP A 12 -10.05 46.96 4.92
CA ASP A 12 -9.62 46.22 3.75
C ASP A 12 -10.30 44.85 3.76
N THR A 13 -11.29 44.70 2.87
CA THR A 13 -11.94 43.44 2.60
C THR A 13 -10.91 42.51 1.95
N ASN A 14 -10.24 41.73 2.80
CA ASN A 14 -9.39 40.62 2.40
C ASN A 14 -10.24 39.59 1.67
N ASN A 15 -10.34 39.74 0.35
CA ASN A 15 -10.77 38.69 -0.56
C ASN A 15 -9.68 37.60 -0.51
N PRO A 16 -9.94 36.38 -0.01
CA PRO A 16 -8.92 35.35 0.02
C PRO A 16 -8.60 34.99 -1.43
N LYS A 17 -7.43 35.43 -1.90
CA LYS A 17 -6.82 34.95 -3.14
C LYS A 17 -6.85 33.42 -3.07
N LYS A 18 -7.74 32.79 -3.84
CA LYS A 18 -7.77 31.33 -4.03
C LYS A 18 -6.35 30.93 -4.40
N ARG A 19 -5.61 30.34 -3.46
CA ARG A 19 -4.36 29.65 -3.74
C ARG A 19 -4.71 28.66 -4.83
N LYS A 20 -4.09 28.78 -6.00
CA LYS A 20 -4.17 27.77 -7.05
C LYS A 20 -3.78 26.46 -6.38
N THR A 21 -4.75 25.56 -6.23
CA THR A 21 -4.49 24.19 -5.80
C THR A 21 -3.43 23.65 -6.76
N CYS A 22 -2.39 23.04 -6.20
CA CYS A 22 -1.36 22.37 -6.98
C CYS A 22 -2.07 21.48 -7.99
N SER A 23 -1.96 21.81 -9.28
CA SER A 23 -2.44 21.00 -10.39
C SER A 23 -2.14 19.55 -10.09
N GLN A 24 -3.13 18.65 -10.15
CA GLN A 24 -3.00 17.22 -9.84
C GLN A 24 -1.73 16.67 -10.47
N ILE A 25 -0.63 16.62 -9.69
CA ILE A 25 0.60 15.99 -10.14
C ILE A 25 0.24 14.51 -10.21
N ASP A 26 0.18 13.98 -11.42
CA ASP A 26 0.01 12.55 -11.64
C ASP A 26 1.26 11.86 -11.08
N LEU A 27 1.08 11.21 -9.93
CA LEU A 27 2.17 10.56 -9.23
C LEU A 27 2.18 9.09 -9.68
N PRO A 28 3.32 8.54 -10.12
CA PRO A 28 3.37 7.21 -10.73
C PRO A 28 2.97 6.07 -9.78
N TYR A 29 2.90 6.36 -8.47
CA TYR A 29 2.60 5.46 -7.36
C TYR A 29 1.22 5.71 -6.71
N VAL A 30 0.38 6.57 -7.28
CA VAL A 30 -0.97 6.89 -6.78
C VAL A 30 -2.00 6.46 -7.82
N LEU A 31 -3.13 5.91 -7.37
CA LEU A 31 -4.22 5.54 -8.27
C LEU A 31 -5.00 6.77 -8.71
N THR A 32 -5.30 6.87 -10.00
CA THR A 32 -6.33 7.78 -10.50
C THR A 32 -7.73 7.32 -10.07
N ASN A 33 -8.73 8.21 -10.14
CA ASN A 33 -10.10 7.87 -9.75
C ASN A 33 -10.67 6.71 -10.59
N ASP A 34 -10.40 6.72 -11.89
CA ASP A 34 -10.87 5.69 -12.82
C ASP A 34 -10.20 4.33 -12.54
N GLU A 35 -8.89 4.34 -12.26
CA GLU A 35 -8.16 3.12 -11.88
C GLU A 35 -8.62 2.57 -10.53
N PHE A 36 -8.92 3.46 -9.59
CA PHE A 36 -9.42 3.11 -8.28
C PHE A 36 -10.80 2.45 -8.37
N GLU A 37 -11.74 3.05 -9.08
CA GLU A 37 -13.08 2.48 -9.28
C GLU A 37 -13.00 1.11 -9.97
N ARG A 38 -12.19 1.01 -11.03
CA ARG A 38 -11.96 -0.26 -11.75
C ARG A 38 -11.38 -1.35 -10.84
N ALA A 39 -10.43 -0.99 -9.98
CA ALA A 39 -9.80 -1.94 -9.07
C ALA A 39 -10.78 -2.41 -7.97
N ASP A 40 -11.65 -1.51 -7.48
CA ASP A 40 -12.69 -1.84 -6.50
C ASP A 40 -13.84 -2.66 -7.12
N GLU A 41 -14.21 -2.39 -8.37
CA GLU A 41 -15.15 -3.22 -9.13
C GLU A 41 -14.64 -4.65 -9.30
N ARG A 42 -13.36 -4.81 -9.62
CA ARG A 42 -12.72 -6.14 -9.66
C ARG A 42 -12.79 -6.79 -8.29
N ALA A 43 -12.44 -6.08 -7.23
CA ALA A 43 -12.47 -6.59 -5.86
C ALA A 43 -13.86 -7.10 -5.43
N LYS A 44 -14.94 -6.42 -5.85
CA LYS A 44 -16.33 -6.85 -5.61
C LYS A 44 -16.70 -8.11 -6.37
N ASN A 45 -16.20 -8.27 -7.60
CA ASN A 45 -16.58 -9.35 -8.52
C ASN A 45 -15.70 -10.60 -8.44
N ILE A 46 -14.71 -10.62 -7.54
CA ILE A 46 -13.87 -11.80 -7.33
C ILE A 46 -14.72 -12.96 -6.83
N ARG A 47 -14.57 -14.12 -7.48
CA ARG A 47 -15.09 -15.40 -7.02
C ARG A 47 -13.97 -16.11 -6.27
N VAL A 48 -14.24 -16.48 -5.02
CA VAL A 48 -13.33 -17.29 -4.20
C VAL A 48 -13.93 -18.67 -3.94
N PRO A 49 -13.10 -19.70 -3.75
CA PRO A 49 -13.58 -21.01 -3.30
C PRO A 49 -14.35 -20.93 -1.98
N HIS A 50 -15.21 -21.92 -1.74
CA HIS A 50 -15.88 -22.08 -0.45
C HIS A 50 -14.83 -22.20 0.67
N ASP A 51 -15.07 -21.57 1.82
CA ASP A 51 -14.17 -21.53 2.99
C ASP A 51 -12.83 -20.82 2.83
N PHE A 52 -12.60 -20.09 1.74
CA PHE A 52 -11.37 -19.30 1.55
C PHE A 52 -11.19 -18.17 2.59
N GLY A 53 -12.26 -17.78 3.30
CA GLY A 53 -12.22 -16.79 4.39
C GLY A 53 -12.16 -15.32 3.93
N LEU A 54 -12.09 -15.06 2.63
CA LEU A 54 -12.26 -13.73 2.05
C LEU A 54 -13.72 -13.50 1.65
N LYS A 55 -14.27 -12.35 2.05
CA LYS A 55 -15.57 -11.87 1.56
C LYS A 55 -15.35 -10.86 0.42
N PRO A 56 -15.90 -11.10 -0.79
CA PRO A 56 -15.83 -10.15 -1.89
C PRO A 56 -16.36 -8.79 -1.42
N SER A 57 -15.52 -7.77 -1.53
CA SER A 57 -15.81 -6.43 -1.05
C SER A 57 -14.85 -5.43 -1.69
N PRO A 58 -15.22 -4.15 -1.77
CA PRO A 58 -14.32 -3.10 -2.23
C PRO A 58 -13.27 -2.81 -1.16
N PHE A 59 -12.24 -3.66 -1.09
CA PHE A 59 -11.22 -3.58 -0.04
C PHE A 59 -10.20 -2.46 -0.31
N ILE A 60 -10.12 -1.92 -1.53
CA ILE A 60 -9.22 -0.82 -1.87
C ILE A 60 -9.74 0.48 -1.28
N SER A 61 -11.07 0.72 -1.33
CA SER A 61 -11.68 1.86 -0.63
C SER A 61 -11.81 1.65 0.88
N LYS A 62 -12.24 0.46 1.31
CA LYS A 62 -12.54 0.23 2.74
C LYS A 62 -11.30 -0.02 3.58
N HIS A 63 -10.18 -0.41 2.95
CA HIS A 63 -8.95 -0.83 3.64
C HIS A 63 -9.20 -1.91 4.72
N ARG A 64 -10.16 -2.79 4.47
CA ARG A 64 -10.65 -3.83 5.39
C ARG A 64 -10.82 -5.15 4.66
N GLY A 65 -10.65 -6.24 5.40
CA GLY A 65 -10.83 -7.61 4.89
C GLY A 65 -9.66 -8.52 5.28
N ALA A 66 -9.59 -9.68 4.64
CA ALA A 66 -8.49 -10.63 4.83
C ALA A 66 -7.25 -10.18 4.04
N LEU A 67 -6.63 -9.06 4.43
CA LEU A 67 -5.55 -8.41 3.67
C LEU A 67 -4.32 -9.31 3.44
N LYS A 68 -4.00 -10.20 4.39
CA LYS A 68 -2.97 -11.23 4.18
C LYS A 68 -3.31 -12.08 2.96
N GLN A 69 -4.53 -12.65 2.92
CA GLN A 69 -4.96 -13.50 1.81
C GLN A 69 -5.00 -12.73 0.49
N ILE A 70 -5.44 -11.47 0.53
CA ILE A 70 -5.47 -10.58 -0.62
C ILE A 70 -4.06 -10.40 -1.23
N ALA A 71 -3.04 -10.27 -0.38
CA ALA A 71 -1.66 -10.13 -0.83
C ALA A 71 -1.02 -11.45 -1.29
N THR A 72 -1.23 -12.53 -0.53
CA THR A 72 -0.53 -13.82 -0.77
C THR A 72 -1.13 -14.62 -1.93
N HIS A 73 -2.44 -14.51 -2.19
CA HIS A 73 -3.12 -15.29 -3.24
C HIS A 73 -3.30 -14.53 -4.56
N GLY A 74 -2.53 -13.47 -4.80
CA GLY A 74 -2.53 -12.74 -6.08
C GLY A 74 -3.80 -11.91 -6.36
N ILE A 75 -4.74 -11.83 -5.41
CA ILE A 75 -5.95 -11.02 -5.54
C ILE A 75 -5.62 -9.54 -5.71
N LEU A 76 -4.68 -9.02 -4.93
CA LEU A 76 -4.25 -7.62 -5.06
C LEU A 76 -3.64 -7.34 -6.44
N LYS A 77 -2.84 -8.29 -6.97
CA LYS A 77 -2.24 -8.20 -8.31
C LYS A 77 -3.31 -8.13 -9.39
N TYR A 78 -4.33 -8.98 -9.28
CA TYR A 78 -5.46 -8.99 -10.19
C TYR A 78 -6.22 -7.65 -10.18
N CYS A 79 -6.52 -7.12 -8.99
CA CYS A 79 -7.23 -5.86 -8.87
C CYS A 79 -6.43 -4.69 -9.46
N LEU A 80 -5.11 -4.65 -9.26
CA LEU A 80 -4.21 -3.59 -9.74
C LEU A 80 -3.77 -3.74 -11.21
N ARG A 81 -4.28 -4.73 -11.95
CA ARG A 81 -3.86 -4.98 -13.33
C ARG A 81 -4.22 -3.80 -14.26
N GLY A 82 -3.23 -3.17 -14.87
CA GLY A 82 -3.47 -2.00 -15.71
C GLY A 82 -3.82 -0.74 -14.90
N CYS A 83 -3.47 -0.73 -13.61
CA CYS A 83 -3.45 0.45 -12.75
C CYS A 83 -1.99 0.78 -12.37
N LEU A 84 -1.72 2.02 -11.97
CA LEU A 84 -0.38 2.54 -11.65
C LEU A 84 0.56 2.57 -12.87
N SER A 85 1.67 3.29 -12.75
CA SER A 85 2.75 3.24 -13.73
C SER A 85 3.34 1.82 -13.84
N GLU A 86 3.92 1.49 -15.01
CA GLU A 86 4.49 0.15 -15.24
C GLU A 86 5.55 -0.22 -14.22
N ASP A 87 6.44 0.72 -13.91
CA ASP A 87 7.54 0.50 -12.95
C ASP A 87 7.00 0.26 -11.54
N CYS A 88 6.11 1.14 -11.04
CA CYS A 88 5.52 0.96 -9.72
C CYS A 88 4.70 -0.33 -9.63
N ARG A 89 3.96 -0.68 -10.68
CA ARG A 89 3.19 -1.93 -10.71
C ARG A 89 4.12 -3.14 -10.70
N SER A 90 5.12 -3.19 -11.58
CA SER A 90 6.11 -4.27 -11.62
C SER A 90 6.75 -4.49 -10.26
N THR A 91 7.19 -3.41 -9.61
CA THR A 91 7.76 -3.44 -8.26
C THR A 91 6.82 -4.03 -7.23
N LEU A 92 5.52 -3.68 -7.27
CA LEU A 92 4.52 -4.27 -6.39
C LEU A 92 4.29 -5.75 -6.68
N LEU A 93 4.31 -6.17 -7.94
CA LEU A 93 4.14 -7.57 -8.31
C LEU A 93 5.26 -8.43 -7.72
N VAL A 94 6.52 -8.01 -7.90
CA VAL A 94 7.71 -8.71 -7.38
C VAL A 94 7.67 -8.78 -5.85
N LEU A 95 7.29 -7.68 -5.18
CA LEU A 95 7.14 -7.68 -3.72
C LEU A 95 6.04 -8.64 -3.25
N LEU A 96 4.88 -8.63 -3.92
CA LEU A 96 3.77 -9.51 -3.56
C LEU A 96 4.09 -10.99 -3.87
N ASP A 97 4.88 -11.29 -4.91
CA ASP A 97 5.44 -12.63 -5.14
C ASP A 97 6.33 -13.06 -3.96
N SER A 98 7.26 -12.19 -3.56
CA SER A 98 8.16 -12.47 -2.43
C SER A 98 7.38 -12.72 -1.13
N ILE A 99 6.36 -11.89 -0.85
CA ILE A 99 5.48 -12.06 0.33
C ILE A 99 4.70 -13.38 0.25
N SER A 100 4.23 -13.77 -0.94
CA SER A 100 3.52 -15.03 -1.13
C SER A 100 4.41 -16.24 -0.82
N GLN A 101 5.65 -16.25 -1.32
CA GLN A 101 6.63 -17.30 -1.06
C GLN A 101 6.95 -17.42 0.44
N ILE A 102 7.22 -16.29 1.10
CA ILE A 102 7.50 -16.24 2.55
C ILE A 102 6.32 -16.74 3.39
N CYS A 103 5.09 -16.51 2.91
CA CYS A 103 3.87 -16.95 3.59
C CYS A 103 3.43 -18.37 3.26
N SER A 104 4.14 -19.05 2.36
CA SER A 104 3.87 -20.43 1.98
C SER A 104 3.90 -21.33 3.21
N GLU A 105 2.94 -22.26 3.27
CA GLU A 105 2.87 -23.27 4.32
C GLU A 105 4.12 -24.16 4.35
N PHE A 106 4.72 -24.37 3.17
CA PHE A 106 5.94 -25.16 2.99
C PHE A 106 7.03 -24.25 2.44
N VAL A 107 8.17 -24.21 3.14
CA VAL A 107 9.38 -23.51 2.72
C VAL A 107 10.53 -24.51 2.81
N SER A 108 11.19 -24.78 1.67
CA SER A 108 12.41 -25.59 1.65
C SER A 108 13.59 -24.76 2.13
N ILE A 109 14.54 -25.40 2.83
CA ILE A 109 15.79 -24.75 3.25
C ILE A 109 16.64 -24.41 2.02
N ASP A 110 16.61 -25.26 1.00
CA ASP A 110 17.39 -25.09 -0.23
C ASP A 110 16.96 -23.85 -1.04
N ASP A 111 15.70 -23.45 -0.91
CA ASP A 111 15.12 -22.30 -1.62
C ASP A 111 15.35 -20.97 -0.88
N LEU A 112 15.89 -20.99 0.35
CA LEU A 112 16.02 -19.79 1.18
C LEU A 112 16.98 -18.75 0.60
N ASP A 113 18.06 -19.18 -0.06
CA ASP A 113 19.03 -18.25 -0.66
C ASP A 113 18.41 -17.50 -1.85
N GLU A 114 17.63 -18.20 -2.67
CA GLU A 114 16.90 -17.60 -3.79
C GLU A 114 15.80 -16.67 -3.27
N MET A 115 15.05 -17.10 -2.25
CA MET A 115 14.00 -16.30 -1.62
C MET A 115 14.55 -15.01 -1.01
N GLU A 116 15.71 -15.08 -0.36
CA GLU A 116 16.41 -13.91 0.18
C GLU A 116 16.85 -12.95 -0.94
N CYS A 117 17.37 -13.50 -2.04
CA CYS A 117 17.76 -12.71 -3.20
C CYS A 117 16.56 -11.97 -3.84
N GLU A 118 15.46 -12.68 -4.08
CA GLU A 118 14.25 -12.12 -4.67
C GLU A 118 13.59 -11.08 -3.76
N LEU A 119 13.55 -11.32 -2.45
CA LEU A 119 13.05 -10.34 -1.50
C LEU A 119 13.92 -9.08 -1.47
N ASN A 120 15.25 -9.22 -1.46
CA ASN A 120 16.17 -8.09 -1.49
C ASN A 120 16.03 -7.28 -2.79
N ARG A 121 15.87 -7.96 -3.93
CA ARG A 121 15.53 -7.34 -5.21
C ARG A 121 14.20 -6.59 -5.13
N ALA A 122 13.16 -7.18 -4.55
CA ALA A 122 11.86 -6.54 -4.38
C ALA A 122 11.95 -5.26 -3.52
N LEU A 123 12.67 -5.33 -2.40
CA LEU A 123 12.87 -4.20 -1.50
C LEU A 123 13.72 -3.10 -2.14
N ALA A 124 14.72 -3.44 -2.95
CA ALA A 124 15.52 -2.48 -3.71
C ALA A 124 14.68 -1.74 -4.77
N LEU A 125 13.83 -2.47 -5.50
CA LEU A 125 12.87 -1.89 -6.44
C LEU A 125 11.86 -0.98 -5.72
N LEU A 126 11.32 -1.43 -4.59
CA LEU A 126 10.43 -0.62 -3.74
C LEU A 126 11.12 0.67 -3.30
N LYS A 127 12.40 0.59 -2.93
CA LYS A 127 13.19 1.76 -2.53
C LYS A 127 13.43 2.76 -3.65
N ARG A 128 13.53 2.27 -4.89
CA ARG A 128 13.75 3.06 -6.10
C ARG A 128 12.47 3.77 -6.55
N ASP A 129 11.36 3.03 -6.60
CA ASP A 129 10.14 3.49 -7.28
C ASP A 129 9.14 4.20 -6.35
N PHE A 130 9.27 4.03 -5.04
CA PHE A 130 8.42 4.67 -4.05
C PHE A 130 9.21 5.64 -3.17
N PRO A 131 8.60 6.77 -2.74
CA PRO A 131 9.29 7.74 -1.90
C PRO A 131 9.64 7.14 -0.53
N LEU A 132 10.65 7.70 0.13
CA LEU A 132 11.14 7.23 1.45
C LEU A 132 10.03 7.18 2.52
N SER A 133 9.01 8.03 2.42
CA SER A 133 7.82 7.97 3.30
C SER A 133 7.03 6.67 3.20
N ARG A 134 7.27 5.84 2.17
CA ARG A 134 6.63 4.54 1.94
C ARG A 134 7.49 3.37 2.40
N GLN A 135 8.73 3.64 2.84
CA GLN A 135 9.62 2.65 3.45
C GLN A 135 9.44 2.73 4.97
N ASN A 136 8.66 1.79 5.51
CA ASN A 136 8.38 1.73 6.94
C ASN A 136 9.20 0.62 7.61
N ILE A 137 9.09 0.52 8.94
CA ILE A 137 9.73 -0.54 9.73
C ILE A 137 9.39 -1.95 9.19
N THR A 138 8.21 -2.15 8.60
CA THR A 138 7.83 -3.42 7.99
C THR A 138 8.76 -3.83 6.85
N THR A 139 9.22 -2.89 6.02
CA THR A 139 10.20 -3.20 4.95
C THR A 139 11.55 -3.68 5.52
N HIS A 140 11.97 -3.12 6.66
CA HIS A 140 13.16 -3.57 7.37
C HIS A 140 12.97 -4.96 8.00
N VAL A 141 11.80 -5.23 8.59
CA VAL A 141 11.48 -6.55 9.13
C VAL A 141 11.42 -7.61 8.02
N LEU A 142 10.87 -7.28 6.85
CA LEU A 142 10.88 -8.18 5.68
C LEU A 142 12.29 -8.61 5.30
N HIS A 143 13.25 -7.68 5.23
CA HIS A 143 14.65 -8.01 4.94
C HIS A 143 15.24 -9.08 5.87
N HIS A 144 14.87 -9.08 7.16
CA HIS A 144 15.39 -10.04 8.13
C HIS A 144 14.60 -11.35 8.21
N ILE A 145 13.43 -11.44 7.58
CA ILE A 145 12.53 -12.60 7.74
C ILE A 145 13.14 -13.88 7.18
N VAL A 146 13.77 -13.86 6.01
CA VAL A 146 14.32 -15.08 5.39
C VAL A 146 15.45 -15.66 6.25
N ASN A 147 16.34 -14.79 6.74
CA ASN A 147 17.36 -15.21 7.69
C ASN A 147 16.75 -15.71 9.02
N GLY A 148 15.63 -15.14 9.44
CA GLY A 148 14.82 -15.63 10.55
C GLY A 148 14.32 -17.05 10.35
N ILE A 149 13.78 -17.34 9.16
CA ILE A 149 13.29 -18.67 8.78
C ILE A 149 14.44 -19.68 8.79
N ARG A 150 15.63 -19.28 8.29
CA ARG A 150 16.83 -20.12 8.28
C ARG A 150 17.24 -20.59 9.69
N HIS A 151 17.16 -19.70 10.69
CA HIS A 151 17.64 -20.01 12.05
C HIS A 151 16.60 -20.64 12.96
N TYR A 152 15.33 -20.22 12.81
CA TYR A 152 14.28 -20.55 13.77
C TYR A 152 13.14 -21.38 13.13
N GLY A 153 13.21 -21.68 11.83
CA GLY A 153 12.14 -22.35 11.11
C GLY A 153 10.98 -21.40 10.78
N PRO A 154 9.85 -21.95 10.28
CA PRO A 154 8.74 -21.14 9.78
C PRO A 154 8.21 -20.12 10.79
N VAL A 155 7.90 -18.92 10.30
CA VAL A 155 7.61 -17.70 11.11
C VAL A 155 6.35 -17.82 11.98
N TYR A 156 5.51 -18.84 11.80
CA TYR A 156 4.24 -19.00 12.50
C TYR A 156 4.36 -19.15 14.03
N GLY A 157 5.54 -19.53 14.55
CA GLY A 157 5.73 -19.82 15.98
C GLY A 157 6.91 -19.12 16.67
N THR A 158 7.71 -18.31 15.97
CA THR A 158 9.06 -17.95 16.43
C THR A 158 9.37 -16.46 16.57
N TRP A 159 8.47 -15.56 16.16
CA TRP A 159 8.75 -14.12 16.19
C TRP A 159 7.84 -13.35 17.16
N MET A 160 8.39 -12.28 17.75
CA MET A 160 7.67 -11.34 18.63
C MET A 160 6.51 -10.62 17.90
N TYR A 161 6.53 -10.59 16.57
CA TYR A 161 5.46 -10.06 15.72
C TYR A 161 4.91 -11.16 14.83
N ASN A 162 3.58 -11.35 14.86
CA ASN A 162 2.92 -12.27 13.93
C ASN A 162 3.11 -11.79 12.49
N LEU A 163 3.73 -12.61 11.63
CA LEU A 163 3.91 -12.31 10.19
C LEU A 163 2.59 -11.92 9.50
N LYS A 164 1.49 -12.56 9.91
CA LYS A 164 0.14 -12.24 9.45
C LYS A 164 -0.23 -10.78 9.72
N ASP A 165 0.04 -10.29 10.91
CA ASP A 165 -0.32 -8.93 11.34
C ASP A 165 0.62 -7.91 10.68
N LEU A 166 1.89 -8.26 10.52
CA LEU A 166 2.88 -7.45 9.80
C LEU A 166 2.45 -7.19 8.35
N ILE A 167 2.10 -8.25 7.61
CA ILE A 167 1.67 -8.15 6.21
C ILE A 167 0.32 -7.44 6.12
N HIS A 168 -0.61 -7.76 7.01
CA HIS A 168 -1.89 -7.06 7.07
C HIS A 168 -1.68 -5.55 7.21
N GLY A 169 -0.85 -5.14 8.18
CA GLY A 169 -0.52 -3.74 8.42
C GLY A 169 0.13 -3.10 7.20
N TYR A 170 1.13 -3.75 6.61
CA TYR A 170 1.80 -3.23 5.41
C TYR A 170 0.83 -3.01 4.24
N VAL A 171 0.00 -4.00 3.92
CA VAL A 171 -0.96 -3.92 2.82
C VAL A 171 -2.00 -2.84 3.10
N LYS A 172 -2.46 -2.72 4.34
CA LYS A 172 -3.41 -1.67 4.74
C LYS A 172 -2.82 -0.28 4.54
N GLU A 173 -1.62 -0.06 5.07
CA GLU A 173 -0.90 1.21 4.93
C GLU A 173 -0.63 1.50 3.46
N PHE A 174 -0.20 0.51 2.68
CA PHE A 174 0.00 0.65 1.24
C PHE A 174 -1.29 1.09 0.54
N LEU A 175 -2.42 0.44 0.81
CA LEU A 175 -3.71 0.78 0.21
C LEU A 175 -4.14 2.21 0.56
N ILE A 176 -4.00 2.64 1.81
CA ILE A 176 -4.28 4.02 2.23
C ILE A 176 -3.38 4.99 1.46
N ASN A 177 -2.11 4.63 1.34
CA ASN A 177 -1.09 5.47 0.75
C ASN A 177 -1.27 5.63 -0.78
N VAL A 178 -1.77 4.63 -1.49
CA VAL A 178 -2.10 4.76 -2.92
C VAL A 178 -3.43 5.49 -3.18
N THR A 179 -4.27 5.69 -2.14
CA THR A 179 -5.57 6.38 -2.24
C THR A 179 -5.56 7.82 -1.71
N GLN A 180 -4.62 8.22 -0.84
CA GLN A 180 -4.60 9.52 -0.16
C GLN A 180 -4.18 10.75 -1.00
N LYS A 181 -4.75 10.93 -2.19
CA LYS A 181 -4.76 12.24 -2.88
C LYS A 181 -6.16 12.78 -3.16
N GLN A 182 -7.19 12.23 -2.52
CA GLN A 182 -8.61 12.57 -2.77
C GLN A 182 -9.33 13.16 -1.53
N GLN A 183 -8.63 13.91 -0.67
CA GLN A 183 -9.25 14.81 0.31
C GLN A 183 -8.64 16.20 0.24
#